data_AF-A0A418C764-F1
#
_entry.id   AF-A0A418C764-F1
#
_cell.length_a   1.000
_cell.length_b   1.000
_cell.length_c   1.000
_cell.angle_alpha   90.00
_cell.angle_beta   90.00
_cell.angle_gamma   90.00
#
_symmetry.space_group_name_H-M   'P 1'
#
loop_
_entity.id
_entity.type
_entity.pdbx_description
1 polymer ?
#
loop_
_entity_poly.entity_id
_entity_poly.type
_entity_poly.pdbx_seq_one_letter_code
_entity_poly.pdbx_strand_id
1 'polypeptide(L)'
;YEVARFLAKNRFNSVRLPLCVSHILTNQKPQQDVINIQENKAINASTYMSALSSIVQTLAFRNISVLLDMHTLTPFESGGLPWTSPTEATSFFDAVDVLTTQLCNAKHWNIIGLDLKNEPHLATWGDGTATDFQLMAQRIGNRMLSKCPTWLAFVEGINAPRTLAIDGKSFAFSDWWGGGLEEAGDKPVELGLESKVVYAPHYYNPAVYPQLYYLKSGTRAGDTIINYEELDDATLALRVQATSEHMFGHLRKTQEGALVMGEFGGLYSQDLHPMKTTQRATEALIEIMKQPGYAGGYLWALNPESAYQFNPSNTRVTTTEGLLDETWLNVNEPFLRAMAAMDSLPNLRSFPCFTP
;
A
#
# COMPACT_ATOMS: atom_id res chain seq x y z
N TYR A 1 11.36 -2.62 19.56
CA TYR A 1 12.79 -2.49 19.17
C TYR A 1 13.21 -3.57 18.18
N GLU A 2 12.86 -4.83 18.45
CA GLU A 2 13.26 -5.97 17.60
C GLU A 2 12.76 -5.89 16.15
N VAL A 3 11.51 -5.50 15.93
CA VAL A 3 10.98 -5.28 14.56
C VAL A 3 11.80 -4.24 13.80
N ALA A 4 12.05 -3.06 14.38
CA ALA A 4 12.87 -2.03 13.74
C ALA A 4 14.31 -2.50 13.45
N ARG A 5 14.88 -3.33 14.34
CA ARG A 5 16.19 -3.96 14.13
C ARG A 5 16.17 -4.97 12.98
N PHE A 6 15.13 -5.81 12.91
CA PHE A 6 14.91 -6.76 11.83
C PHE A 6 14.78 -6.05 10.48
N LEU A 7 13.95 -5.01 10.41
CA LEU A 7 13.75 -4.22 9.19
C LEU A 7 15.09 -3.64 8.69
N ALA A 8 15.84 -2.96 9.57
CA ALA A 8 17.13 -2.38 9.21
C ALA A 8 18.17 -3.44 8.80
N LYS A 9 18.23 -4.58 9.50
CA LYS A 9 19.15 -5.68 9.17
C LYS A 9 18.87 -6.27 7.78
N ASN A 10 17.60 -6.29 7.37
CA ASN A 10 17.16 -6.78 6.07
C ASN A 10 16.91 -5.65 5.05
N ARG A 11 17.54 -4.48 5.26
CA ARG A 11 17.58 -3.36 4.30
C ARG A 11 16.24 -2.72 3.95
N PHE A 12 15.18 -3.00 4.70
CA PHE A 12 13.96 -2.19 4.66
C PHE A 12 14.27 -0.79 5.21
N ASN A 13 13.93 0.25 4.45
CA ASN A 13 14.22 1.65 4.78
C ASN A 13 12.96 2.51 4.93
N SER A 14 11.77 1.93 4.78
CA SER A 14 10.49 2.62 4.92
C SER A 14 9.41 1.70 5.47
N VAL A 15 8.47 2.26 6.23
CA VAL A 15 7.29 1.58 6.77
C VAL A 15 6.05 2.41 6.45
N ARG A 16 5.08 1.82 5.72
CA ARG A 16 3.71 2.35 5.65
C ARG A 16 2.96 1.88 6.88
N LEU A 17 2.33 2.82 7.59
CA LEU A 17 1.71 2.58 8.88
C LEU A 17 0.22 2.90 8.81
N PRO A 18 -0.64 1.87 8.63
CA PRO A 18 -2.09 2.02 8.63
C PRO A 18 -2.63 2.64 9.92
N LEU A 19 -3.43 3.70 9.78
CA LEU A 19 -4.06 4.43 10.88
C LEU A 19 -5.59 4.40 10.78
N CYS A 20 -6.24 4.62 11.92
CA CYS A 20 -7.70 4.71 12.02
C CYS A 20 -8.11 6.15 12.39
N VAL A 21 -8.94 6.78 11.56
CA VAL A 21 -9.41 8.16 11.74
C VAL A 21 -10.05 8.36 13.10
N SER A 22 -10.99 7.49 13.49
CA SER A 22 -11.67 7.62 14.76
C SER A 22 -10.73 7.42 15.96
N HIS A 23 -9.71 6.56 15.86
CA HIS A 23 -8.70 6.39 16.91
C HIS A 23 -7.75 7.59 17.04
N ILE A 24 -7.42 8.26 15.93
CA ILE A 24 -6.69 9.55 15.96
C ILE A 24 -7.51 10.60 16.73
N LEU A 25 -8.79 10.77 16.38
CA LEU A 25 -9.67 11.79 16.96
C LEU A 25 -9.95 11.56 18.44
N THR A 26 -10.25 10.32 18.81
CA THR A 26 -10.52 9.93 20.20
C THR A 26 -9.25 9.73 21.02
N ASN A 27 -8.08 9.75 20.37
CA ASN A 27 -6.79 9.40 20.94
C ASN A 27 -6.83 8.05 21.68
N GLN A 28 -7.57 7.09 21.10
CA GLN A 28 -7.96 5.82 21.73
C GLN A 28 -6.75 5.10 22.33
N LYS A 29 -6.78 4.85 23.64
CA LYS A 29 -5.72 4.12 24.32
C LYS A 29 -5.58 2.71 23.71
N PRO A 30 -4.38 2.30 23.25
CA PRO A 30 -4.15 0.93 22.80
C PRO A 30 -4.47 -0.08 23.90
N GLN A 31 -4.92 -1.27 23.50
CA GLN A 31 -5.07 -2.40 24.40
C GLN A 31 -3.71 -2.76 25.00
N GLN A 32 -3.57 -2.64 26.32
CA GLN A 32 -2.26 -2.81 26.98
C GLN A 32 -1.90 -4.27 27.23
N ASP A 33 -2.91 -5.14 27.32
CA ASP A 33 -2.78 -6.58 27.51
C ASP A 33 -2.13 -7.28 26.31
N VAL A 34 -2.23 -6.71 25.11
CA VAL A 34 -1.56 -7.22 23.90
C VAL A 34 -0.15 -6.64 23.69
N ILE A 35 0.33 -5.77 24.58
CA ILE A 35 1.65 -5.14 24.47
C ILE A 35 2.56 -5.67 25.56
N ASN A 36 3.62 -6.38 25.18
CA ASN A 36 4.69 -6.70 26.12
C ASN A 36 5.55 -5.46 26.40
N ILE A 37 5.21 -4.71 27.45
CA ILE A 37 5.88 -3.46 27.84
C ILE A 37 7.32 -3.72 28.33
N GLN A 38 7.62 -4.91 28.87
CA GLN A 38 8.97 -5.24 29.34
C GLN A 38 9.97 -5.32 28.18
N GLU A 39 9.54 -5.89 27.05
CA GLU A 39 10.32 -5.94 25.80
C GLU A 39 10.23 -4.65 24.98
N ASN A 40 9.21 -3.82 25.22
CA ASN A 40 8.92 -2.61 24.46
C ASN A 40 8.96 -1.33 25.31
N LYS A 41 9.99 -1.18 26.16
CA LYS A 41 10.14 -0.02 27.07
C LYS A 41 10.17 1.35 26.38
N ALA A 42 10.57 1.40 25.11
CA ALA A 42 10.59 2.62 24.30
C ALA A 42 9.21 3.02 23.76
N ILE A 43 8.22 2.12 23.79
CA ILE A 43 6.87 2.37 23.29
C ILE A 43 6.01 2.99 24.39
N ASN A 44 5.42 4.14 24.09
CA ASN A 44 4.51 4.84 25.00
C ASN A 44 3.06 4.57 24.61
N ALA A 45 2.51 3.44 25.06
CA ALA A 45 1.12 3.05 24.80
C ALA A 45 0.10 3.68 25.78
N SER A 46 0.33 4.93 26.22
CA SER A 46 -0.63 5.64 27.09
C SER A 46 -1.84 6.17 26.32
N THR A 47 -1.65 6.58 25.07
CA THR A 47 -2.69 7.04 24.14
C THR A 47 -2.34 6.62 22.72
N TYR A 48 -3.29 6.71 21.78
CA TYR A 48 -3.04 6.40 20.36
C TYR A 48 -1.86 7.21 19.79
N MET A 49 -1.91 8.53 19.97
CA MET A 49 -0.89 9.44 19.44
C MET A 49 0.47 9.27 20.12
N SER A 50 0.49 8.96 21.42
CA SER A 50 1.75 8.66 22.12
C SER A 50 2.39 7.37 21.60
N ALA A 51 1.57 6.35 21.32
CA ALA A 51 2.04 5.09 20.77
C ALA A 51 2.62 5.31 19.37
N LEU A 52 1.84 5.95 18.48
CA LEU A 52 2.26 6.33 17.13
C LEU A 52 3.58 7.12 17.14
N SER A 53 3.65 8.19 17.94
CA SER A 53 4.85 9.02 18.09
C SER A 53 6.08 8.20 18.52
N SER A 54 5.92 7.30 19.49
CA SER A 54 7.02 6.46 19.98
C SER A 54 7.49 5.40 18.96
N ILE A 55 6.58 4.85 18.16
CA ILE A 55 6.89 3.92 17.07
C ILE A 55 7.68 4.66 15.99
N VAL A 56 7.21 5.83 15.55
CA VAL A 56 7.87 6.66 14.54
C VAL A 56 9.30 7.01 14.97
N GLN A 57 9.49 7.46 16.22
CA GLN A 57 10.81 7.76 16.76
C GLN A 57 11.71 6.52 16.83
N THR A 58 11.16 5.35 17.18
CA THR A 58 11.91 4.07 17.18
C THR A 58 12.44 3.73 15.78
N LEU A 59 11.63 3.96 14.74
CA LEU A 59 12.03 3.78 13.35
C LEU A 59 13.06 4.85 12.90
N ALA A 60 12.92 6.08 13.40
CA ALA A 60 13.85 7.18 13.13
C ALA A 60 15.28 6.84 13.58
N PHE A 61 15.44 6.23 14.77
CA PHE A 61 16.74 5.76 15.28
C PHE A 61 17.43 4.72 14.39
N ARG A 62 16.71 4.15 13.42
CA ARG A 62 17.21 3.18 12.44
C ARG A 62 17.23 3.71 11.02
N ASN A 63 17.04 5.03 10.84
CA ASN A 63 16.97 5.65 9.52
C ASN A 63 15.90 5.01 8.62
N ILE A 64 14.78 4.61 9.23
CA ILE A 64 13.62 4.08 8.52
C ILE A 64 12.56 5.19 8.44
N SER A 65 12.14 5.55 7.23
CA SER A 65 11.05 6.49 7.04
C SER A 65 9.69 5.89 7.38
N VAL A 66 8.72 6.76 7.62
CA VAL A 66 7.33 6.38 7.87
C VAL A 66 6.40 7.12 6.91
N LEU A 67 5.57 6.36 6.21
CA LEU A 67 4.39 6.86 5.53
C LEU A 67 3.18 6.62 6.45
N LEU A 68 2.54 7.68 6.89
CA LEU A 68 1.30 7.56 7.66
C LEU A 68 0.16 7.28 6.67
N ASP A 69 -0.68 6.28 6.94
CA ASP A 69 -1.76 5.92 6.02
C ASP A 69 -3.14 6.08 6.66
N MET A 70 -4.01 6.86 6.03
CA MET A 70 -5.41 7.02 6.41
C MET A 70 -6.23 5.78 5.99
N HIS A 71 -5.99 4.67 6.70
CA HIS A 71 -6.42 3.34 6.29
C HIS A 71 -7.91 3.10 6.49
N THR A 72 -8.39 3.34 7.72
CA THR A 72 -9.77 3.09 8.11
C THR A 72 -10.43 4.31 8.71
N LEU A 73 -11.73 4.49 8.46
CA LEU A 73 -12.52 5.55 9.11
C LEU A 73 -12.83 5.19 10.56
N THR A 74 -13.19 3.93 10.76
CA THR A 74 -13.41 3.28 12.06
C THR A 74 -12.66 1.96 12.11
N PRO A 75 -12.57 1.25 13.24
CA PRO A 75 -11.92 -0.06 13.28
C PRO A 75 -12.54 -1.13 12.37
N PHE A 76 -13.72 -0.87 11.80
CA PHE A 76 -14.49 -1.83 11.00
C PHE A 76 -14.74 -1.36 9.56
N GLU A 77 -14.31 -0.14 9.20
CA GLU A 77 -14.57 0.47 7.89
C GLU A 77 -13.25 0.81 7.20
N SER A 78 -12.75 -0.13 6.40
CA SER A 78 -11.56 0.03 5.54
C SER A 78 -11.96 0.31 4.10
N GLY A 79 -11.09 1.00 3.36
CA GLY A 79 -11.33 1.32 1.94
C GLY A 79 -12.46 2.34 1.74
N GLY A 80 -12.96 2.44 0.52
CA GLY A 80 -14.11 3.28 0.16
C GLY A 80 -13.81 4.78 0.18
N LEU A 81 -14.86 5.61 0.21
CA LEU A 81 -14.71 7.06 0.21
C LEU A 81 -14.08 7.56 1.52
N PRO A 82 -13.27 8.65 1.50
CA PRO A 82 -12.79 9.26 2.73
C PRO A 82 -13.92 9.89 3.56
N TRP A 83 -15.06 10.25 2.92
CA TRP A 83 -16.29 10.67 3.57
C TRP A 83 -17.49 10.57 2.61
N THR A 84 -18.70 10.52 3.17
CA THR A 84 -19.98 10.60 2.45
C THR A 84 -20.86 11.75 2.90
N SER A 85 -20.53 12.38 4.04
CA SER A 85 -21.26 13.52 4.61
C SER A 85 -20.32 14.68 5.00
N PRO A 86 -20.82 15.92 5.11
CA PRO A 86 -20.00 17.06 5.59
C PRO A 86 -19.42 16.86 6.99
N THR A 87 -20.13 16.16 7.88
CA THR A 87 -19.67 15.84 9.23
C THR A 87 -18.50 14.84 9.22
N GLU A 88 -18.58 13.82 8.38
CA GLU A 88 -17.46 12.88 8.16
C GLU A 88 -16.26 13.59 7.53
N ALA A 89 -16.49 14.46 6.54
CA ALA A 89 -15.42 15.26 5.94
C ALA A 89 -14.70 16.11 6.99
N THR A 90 -15.46 16.73 7.91
CA THR A 90 -14.90 17.51 9.02
C THR A 90 -14.05 16.62 9.93
N SER A 91 -14.57 15.45 10.34
CA SER A 91 -13.83 14.46 11.13
C SER A 91 -12.52 14.02 10.46
N PHE A 92 -12.55 13.77 9.14
CA PHE A 92 -11.38 13.39 8.38
C PHE A 92 -10.32 14.50 8.38
N PHE A 93 -10.71 15.75 8.11
CA PHE A 93 -9.79 16.89 8.17
C PHE A 93 -9.26 17.16 9.58
N ASP A 94 -10.07 16.95 10.61
CA ASP A 94 -9.64 17.08 12.01
C ASP A 94 -8.58 16.03 12.35
N ALA A 95 -8.69 14.80 11.83
CA ALA A 95 -7.66 13.78 12.01
C ALA A 95 -6.34 14.17 11.30
N VAL A 96 -6.41 14.67 10.07
CA VAL A 96 -5.25 15.22 9.34
C VAL A 96 -4.60 16.36 10.14
N ASP A 97 -5.41 17.22 10.74
CA ASP A 97 -4.97 18.32 11.58
C ASP A 97 -4.27 17.85 12.85
N VAL A 98 -4.78 16.80 13.51
CA VAL A 98 -4.13 16.18 14.67
C VAL A 98 -2.76 15.61 14.27
N LEU A 99 -2.68 14.86 13.18
CA LEU A 99 -1.42 14.27 12.70
C LEU A 99 -0.38 15.35 12.39
N THR A 100 -0.74 16.35 11.56
CA THR A 100 0.20 17.42 11.18
C THR A 100 0.62 18.26 12.37
N THR A 101 -0.29 18.60 13.29
CA THR A 101 0.04 19.40 14.49
C THR A 101 0.98 18.65 15.44
N GLN A 102 0.79 17.35 15.64
CA GLN A 102 1.55 16.58 16.63
C GLN A 102 2.83 15.95 16.06
N LEU A 103 2.87 15.66 14.76
CA LEU A 103 3.94 14.89 14.13
C LEU A 103 4.76 15.66 13.09
N CYS A 104 4.33 16.83 12.60
CA CYS A 104 5.17 17.65 11.73
C CYS A 104 6.19 18.46 12.55
N ASN A 105 7.24 17.82 13.05
CA ASN A 105 8.30 18.46 13.82
C ASN A 105 9.60 17.64 13.78
N ALA A 106 10.68 18.24 14.27
CA ALA A 106 12.03 17.65 14.22
C ALA A 106 12.17 16.28 14.92
N LYS A 107 11.29 15.92 15.86
CA LYS A 107 11.34 14.60 16.51
C LYS A 107 10.82 13.47 15.60
N HIS A 108 10.07 13.81 14.57
CA HIS A 108 9.47 12.87 13.62
C HIS A 108 9.94 13.18 12.19
N TRP A 109 11.21 13.60 12.06
CA TRP A 109 11.84 13.96 10.78
C TRP A 109 11.76 12.85 9.73
N ASN A 110 11.57 11.60 10.16
CA ASN A 110 11.48 10.43 9.32
C ASN A 110 10.07 10.20 8.73
N ILE A 111 9.07 11.01 9.07
CA ILE A 111 7.76 10.97 8.39
C ILE A 111 7.89 11.65 7.03
N ILE A 112 7.64 10.88 5.96
CA ILE A 112 7.75 11.38 4.58
C ILE A 112 6.45 11.99 4.07
N GLY A 113 5.32 11.63 4.68
CA GLY A 113 4.03 12.14 4.23
C GLY A 113 2.83 11.39 4.76
N LEU A 114 1.72 11.63 4.07
CA LEU A 114 0.43 11.01 4.32
C LEU A 114 -0.05 10.31 3.05
N ASP A 115 -0.41 9.04 3.18
CA ASP A 115 -1.27 8.33 2.26
C ASP A 115 -2.70 8.79 2.50
N LEU A 116 -3.24 9.51 1.51
CA LEU A 116 -4.39 10.38 1.72
C LEU A 116 -5.66 9.58 2.04
N LYS A 117 -5.78 8.36 1.51
CA LYS A 117 -6.88 7.43 1.80
C LYS A 117 -6.57 6.06 1.20
N ASN A 118 -6.59 5.03 2.06
CA ASN A 118 -6.47 3.65 1.60
C ASN A 118 -7.65 3.21 0.73
N GLU A 119 -7.34 2.59 -0.40
CA GLU A 119 -8.22 1.81 -1.26
C GLU A 119 -9.59 2.46 -1.53
N PRO A 120 -9.66 3.63 -2.21
CA PRO A 120 -10.90 4.34 -2.51
C PRO A 120 -11.72 3.67 -3.62
N HIS A 121 -12.07 2.40 -3.43
CA HIS A 121 -12.75 1.53 -4.39
C HIS A 121 -14.21 1.89 -4.66
N LEU A 122 -14.82 2.75 -3.84
CA LEU A 122 -16.18 3.29 -4.08
C LEU A 122 -16.16 4.65 -4.78
N ALA A 123 -14.98 5.15 -5.12
CA ALA A 123 -14.80 6.49 -5.65
C ALA A 123 -14.74 6.51 -7.19
N THR A 124 -14.97 7.69 -7.73
CA THR A 124 -14.77 8.01 -9.15
C THR A 124 -13.54 8.91 -9.30
N TRP A 125 -13.09 9.16 -10.53
CA TRP A 125 -11.91 10.01 -10.78
C TRP A 125 -12.17 11.11 -11.81
N GLY A 126 -12.06 12.36 -11.39
CA GLY A 126 -12.08 13.54 -12.24
C GLY A 126 -13.42 13.81 -12.94
N ASP A 127 -14.54 13.36 -12.36
CA ASP A 127 -15.88 13.59 -12.89
C ASP A 127 -16.61 14.77 -12.23
N GLY A 128 -15.99 15.40 -11.22
CA GLY A 128 -16.54 16.54 -10.48
C GLY A 128 -17.70 16.19 -9.53
N THR A 129 -18.01 14.91 -9.34
CA THR A 129 -19.12 14.46 -8.50
C THR A 129 -18.74 14.41 -7.02
N ALA A 130 -19.73 14.10 -6.17
CA ALA A 130 -19.50 13.92 -4.74
C ALA A 130 -18.64 12.71 -4.39
N THR A 131 -18.33 11.83 -5.34
CA THR A 131 -17.45 10.65 -5.18
C THR A 131 -16.10 10.82 -5.86
N ASP A 132 -15.80 12.01 -6.40
CA ASP A 132 -14.57 12.27 -7.13
C ASP A 132 -13.35 12.29 -6.20
N PHE A 133 -12.59 11.19 -6.18
CA PHE A 133 -11.42 11.06 -5.35
C PHE A 133 -10.30 12.02 -5.75
N GLN A 134 -10.18 12.39 -7.02
CA GLN A 134 -9.18 13.37 -7.46
C GLN A 134 -9.39 14.70 -6.73
N LEU A 135 -10.63 15.20 -6.68
CA LEU A 135 -10.96 16.41 -5.94
C LEU A 135 -10.84 16.25 -4.41
N MET A 136 -11.22 15.09 -3.87
CA MET A 136 -11.05 14.81 -2.43
C MET A 136 -9.58 14.77 -2.02
N ALA A 137 -8.73 14.09 -2.79
CA ALA A 137 -7.29 14.03 -2.61
C ALA A 137 -6.67 15.43 -2.64
N GLN A 138 -7.07 16.30 -3.58
CA GLN A 138 -6.62 17.69 -3.60
C GLN A 138 -6.99 18.43 -2.30
N ARG A 139 -8.19 18.22 -1.76
CA ARG A 139 -8.62 18.86 -0.51
C ARG A 139 -7.83 18.36 0.69
N ILE A 140 -7.63 17.04 0.81
CA ILE A 140 -6.86 16.42 1.90
C ILE A 140 -5.40 16.86 1.82
N GLY A 141 -4.77 16.73 0.65
CA GLY A 141 -3.38 17.11 0.41
C GLY A 141 -3.13 18.59 0.72
N ASN A 142 -3.98 19.49 0.24
CA ASN A 142 -3.85 20.92 0.55
C ASN A 142 -4.06 21.24 2.04
N ARG A 143 -4.99 20.57 2.72
CA ARG A 143 -5.17 20.72 4.17
C ARG A 143 -3.90 20.30 4.92
N MET A 144 -3.35 19.12 4.59
CA MET A 144 -2.11 18.62 5.16
C MET A 144 -0.95 19.59 4.93
N LEU A 145 -0.72 19.99 3.68
CA LEU A 145 0.42 20.82 3.30
C LEU A 145 0.35 22.24 3.88
N SER A 146 -0.85 22.76 4.16
CA SER A 146 -1.02 24.06 4.82
C SER A 146 -0.41 24.10 6.23
N LYS A 147 -0.30 22.94 6.89
CA LYS A 147 0.31 22.79 8.23
C LYS A 147 1.67 22.12 8.19
N CYS A 148 1.91 21.23 7.22
CA CYS A 148 3.16 20.51 7.08
C CYS A 148 3.68 20.56 5.63
N PRO A 149 4.34 21.67 5.23
CA PRO A 149 4.80 21.86 3.86
C PRO A 149 5.97 20.93 3.48
N THR A 150 6.58 20.21 4.43
CA THR A 150 7.68 19.26 4.17
C THR A 150 7.20 17.88 3.77
N TRP A 151 5.95 17.51 4.09
CA TRP A 151 5.38 16.21 3.74
C TRP A 151 5.05 16.09 2.25
N LEU A 152 4.88 14.85 1.81
CA LEU A 152 4.38 14.45 0.50
C LEU A 152 2.96 13.87 0.63
N ALA A 153 2.14 14.05 -0.40
CA ALA A 153 0.81 13.49 -0.53
C ALA A 153 0.89 12.22 -1.38
N PHE A 154 0.70 11.07 -0.76
CA PHE A 154 0.62 9.78 -1.45
C PHE A 154 -0.83 9.56 -1.88
N VAL A 155 -1.04 9.31 -3.17
CA VAL A 155 -2.37 9.24 -3.79
C VAL A 155 -2.53 7.88 -4.46
N GLU A 156 -3.36 7.02 -3.87
CA GLU A 156 -3.77 5.75 -4.47
C GLU A 156 -4.76 5.95 -5.64
N GLY A 157 -5.09 4.86 -6.32
CA GLY A 157 -6.10 4.81 -7.38
C GLY A 157 -7.49 4.38 -6.90
N ILE A 158 -8.46 4.39 -7.80
CA ILE A 158 -9.82 3.89 -7.55
C ILE A 158 -9.98 2.43 -7.98
N ASN A 159 -11.21 1.91 -7.94
CA ASN A 159 -11.57 0.63 -8.54
C ASN A 159 -12.55 0.88 -9.70
N ALA A 160 -12.22 0.40 -10.89
CA ALA A 160 -13.14 0.45 -12.02
C ALA A 160 -13.10 -0.86 -12.83
N PRO A 161 -14.21 -1.24 -13.48
CA PRO A 161 -14.20 -2.32 -14.44
C PRO A 161 -13.45 -1.89 -15.71
N ARG A 162 -12.52 -2.73 -16.16
CA ARG A 162 -11.67 -2.51 -17.32
C ARG A 162 -11.79 -3.66 -18.33
N THR A 163 -11.44 -3.34 -19.57
CA THR A 163 -11.23 -4.32 -20.63
C THR A 163 -9.93 -3.99 -21.34
N LEU A 164 -9.00 -4.94 -21.38
CA LEU A 164 -7.69 -4.75 -22.00
C LEU A 164 -7.38 -5.90 -22.96
N ALA A 165 -6.91 -5.56 -24.16
CA ALA A 165 -6.36 -6.52 -25.09
C ALA A 165 -4.87 -6.73 -24.78
N ILE A 166 -4.50 -7.96 -24.41
CA ILE A 166 -3.13 -8.37 -24.11
C ILE A 166 -2.88 -9.65 -24.89
N ASP A 167 -1.69 -9.84 -25.46
CA ASP A 167 -1.27 -11.08 -26.14
C ASP A 167 -2.31 -11.70 -27.11
N GLY A 168 -3.06 -10.84 -27.82
CA GLY A 168 -4.10 -11.25 -28.78
C GLY A 168 -5.42 -11.72 -28.14
N LYS A 169 -5.59 -11.57 -26.82
CA LYS A 169 -6.78 -11.92 -26.03
C LYS A 169 -7.36 -10.68 -25.36
N SER A 170 -8.68 -10.66 -25.20
CA SER A 170 -9.37 -9.61 -24.44
C SER A 170 -9.66 -10.09 -23.02
N PHE A 171 -9.24 -9.31 -22.03
CA PHE A 171 -9.49 -9.57 -20.61
C PHE A 171 -10.42 -8.52 -20.05
N ALA A 172 -11.53 -8.96 -19.45
CA ALA A 172 -12.34 -8.13 -18.58
C ALA A 172 -11.94 -8.38 -17.12
N PHE A 173 -11.65 -7.31 -16.39
CA PHE A 173 -11.27 -7.35 -14.98
C PHE A 173 -11.75 -6.08 -14.27
N SER A 174 -11.60 -6.03 -12.96
CA SER A 174 -11.64 -4.76 -12.22
C SER A 174 -10.26 -4.44 -11.72
N ASP A 175 -9.94 -3.16 -11.65
CA ASP A 175 -8.70 -2.70 -11.04
C ASP A 175 -8.57 -3.21 -9.60
N TRP A 176 -7.36 -3.29 -9.08
CA TRP A 176 -7.23 -3.49 -7.64
C TRP A 176 -7.84 -2.29 -6.92
N TRP A 177 -8.41 -2.51 -5.74
CA TRP A 177 -8.78 -1.40 -4.89
C TRP A 177 -7.52 -0.59 -4.59
N GLY A 178 -7.53 0.73 -4.79
CA GLY A 178 -6.30 1.52 -4.70
C GLY A 178 -5.44 1.51 -5.99
N GLY A 179 -5.83 0.77 -7.04
CA GLY A 179 -4.96 0.51 -8.19
C GLY A 179 -5.22 1.37 -9.44
N GLY A 180 -6.48 1.75 -9.69
CA GLY A 180 -6.88 2.42 -10.94
C GLY A 180 -6.51 3.90 -10.97
N LEU A 181 -5.49 4.24 -11.74
CA LEU A 181 -4.96 5.61 -11.95
C LEU A 181 -4.92 5.98 -13.45
N GLU A 182 -5.68 5.30 -14.29
CA GLU A 182 -5.74 5.52 -15.75
C GLU A 182 -6.06 6.98 -16.08
N GLU A 183 -7.03 7.55 -15.36
CA GLU A 183 -7.50 8.91 -15.58
C GLU A 183 -6.57 9.98 -15.00
N ALA A 184 -5.60 9.60 -14.15
CA ALA A 184 -4.71 10.54 -13.47
C ALA A 184 -3.69 11.19 -14.43
N GLY A 185 -3.42 10.59 -15.59
CA GLY A 185 -2.55 11.18 -16.60
C GLY A 185 -3.15 12.44 -17.23
N ASP A 186 -4.45 12.43 -17.49
CA ASP A 186 -5.18 13.57 -18.08
C ASP A 186 -5.80 14.48 -17.02
N LYS A 187 -6.12 13.93 -15.84
CA LYS A 187 -6.72 14.64 -14.70
C LYS A 187 -5.88 14.39 -13.45
N PRO A 188 -4.68 14.98 -13.36
CA PRO A 188 -3.79 14.78 -12.22
C PRO A 188 -4.36 15.38 -10.95
N VAL A 189 -3.84 14.96 -9.79
CA VAL A 189 -4.10 15.67 -8.53
C VAL A 189 -3.23 16.92 -8.50
N GLU A 190 -3.87 18.09 -8.43
CA GLU A 190 -3.18 19.37 -8.38
C GLU A 190 -3.21 19.94 -6.95
N LEU A 191 -2.02 20.10 -6.37
CA LEU A 191 -1.84 20.69 -5.04
C LEU A 191 -1.30 22.12 -5.17
N GLY A 192 -1.58 22.96 -4.18
CA GLY A 192 -1.11 24.35 -4.16
C GLY A 192 0.40 24.49 -3.95
N LEU A 193 1.09 23.41 -3.56
CA LEU A 193 2.55 23.33 -3.56
C LEU A 193 3.00 22.34 -4.63
N GLU A 194 3.97 22.78 -5.44
CA GLU A 194 4.57 21.96 -6.50
C GLU A 194 5.36 20.77 -5.94
N SER A 195 5.49 19.72 -6.76
CA SER A 195 6.31 18.53 -6.46
C SER A 195 5.95 17.84 -5.13
N LYS A 196 4.66 17.82 -4.79
CA LYS A 196 4.15 17.18 -3.55
C LYS A 196 3.38 15.88 -3.75
N VAL A 197 3.00 15.54 -4.97
CA VAL A 197 2.23 14.33 -5.26
C VAL A 197 3.17 13.15 -5.54
N VAL A 198 2.88 12.02 -4.89
CA VAL A 198 3.44 10.70 -5.19
C VAL A 198 2.27 9.78 -5.47
N TYR A 199 2.26 9.09 -6.61
CA TYR A 199 1.20 8.12 -6.89
C TYR A 199 1.53 6.78 -6.23
N ALA A 200 0.55 6.23 -5.52
CA ALA A 200 0.72 5.13 -4.58
C ALA A 200 -0.16 3.89 -4.91
N PRO A 201 -0.21 3.38 -6.15
CA PRO A 201 -1.18 2.36 -6.52
C PRO A 201 -0.98 1.03 -5.80
N HIS A 202 -2.07 0.29 -5.61
CA HIS A 202 -2.05 -1.09 -5.10
C HIS A 202 -2.08 -2.09 -6.25
N TYR A 203 -1.37 -3.21 -6.09
CA TYR A 203 -1.40 -4.31 -7.05
C TYR A 203 -1.11 -5.66 -6.38
N TYR A 204 -2.05 -6.60 -6.46
CA TYR A 204 -1.97 -7.88 -5.76
C TYR A 204 -1.89 -9.08 -6.69
N ASN A 205 -1.63 -10.25 -6.11
CA ASN A 205 -1.54 -11.52 -6.82
C ASN A 205 -2.83 -12.37 -6.65
N PRO A 206 -2.92 -13.57 -7.28
CA PRO A 206 -4.11 -14.43 -7.25
C PRO A 206 -4.63 -14.81 -5.86
N ALA A 207 -3.82 -14.72 -4.81
CA ALA A 207 -4.24 -15.09 -3.46
C ALA A 207 -5.23 -14.10 -2.84
N VAL A 208 -5.17 -12.83 -3.27
CA VAL A 208 -6.12 -11.78 -2.87
C VAL A 208 -7.41 -11.91 -3.69
N TYR A 209 -7.29 -11.98 -5.03
CA TYR A 209 -8.42 -12.27 -5.91
C TYR A 209 -7.97 -12.92 -7.22
N PRO A 210 -8.60 -14.03 -7.68
CA PRO A 210 -8.23 -14.68 -8.93
C PRO A 210 -8.61 -13.81 -10.13
N GLN A 211 -7.64 -13.41 -10.92
CA GLN A 211 -7.83 -12.65 -12.16
C GLN A 211 -7.48 -13.52 -13.38
N LEU A 212 -8.31 -13.48 -14.44
CA LEU A 212 -8.12 -14.34 -15.62
C LEU A 212 -6.82 -14.05 -16.37
N TYR A 213 -6.29 -12.82 -16.29
CA TYR A 213 -5.04 -12.47 -16.96
C TYR A 213 -3.83 -13.20 -16.35
N TYR A 214 -3.91 -13.74 -15.13
CA TYR A 214 -2.86 -14.59 -14.54
C TYR A 214 -2.78 -16.01 -15.13
N LEU A 215 -3.77 -16.41 -15.93
CA LEU A 215 -3.95 -17.80 -16.37
C LEU A 215 -4.01 -17.89 -17.89
N LYS A 216 -3.51 -18.98 -18.46
CA LYS A 216 -3.52 -19.21 -19.91
C LYS A 216 -4.94 -19.38 -20.44
N SER A 217 -5.76 -20.09 -19.67
CA SER A 217 -7.19 -20.33 -19.87
C SER A 217 -7.85 -20.60 -18.51
N GLY A 218 -9.18 -20.58 -18.47
CA GLY A 218 -9.96 -20.88 -17.28
C GLY A 218 -11.40 -20.39 -17.43
N THR A 219 -12.29 -20.86 -16.56
CA THR A 219 -13.70 -20.43 -16.54
C THR A 219 -14.04 -19.84 -15.18
N ARG A 220 -14.58 -18.62 -15.18
CA ARG A 220 -15.06 -17.95 -13.96
C ARG A 220 -16.23 -18.73 -13.37
N ALA A 221 -16.13 -19.08 -12.08
CA ALA A 221 -17.18 -19.73 -11.30
C ALA A 221 -17.31 -19.03 -9.95
N GLY A 222 -18.25 -18.08 -9.86
CA GLY A 222 -18.28 -17.13 -8.73
C GLY A 222 -16.98 -16.32 -8.69
N ASP A 223 -16.36 -16.20 -7.51
CA ASP A 223 -15.07 -15.52 -7.36
C ASP A 223 -13.86 -16.37 -7.75
N THR A 224 -14.06 -17.67 -8.02
CA THR A 224 -12.97 -18.59 -8.38
C THR A 224 -12.83 -18.76 -9.89
N ILE A 225 -11.71 -19.33 -10.32
CA ILE A 225 -11.48 -19.75 -11.71
C ILE A 225 -11.23 -21.25 -11.72
N ILE A 226 -12.10 -22.01 -12.38
CA ILE A 226 -12.00 -23.47 -12.52
C ILE A 226 -11.46 -23.86 -13.90
N ASN A 227 -11.02 -25.12 -14.05
CA ASN A 227 -10.50 -25.68 -15.30
C ASN A 227 -9.41 -24.80 -15.94
N TYR A 228 -8.54 -24.22 -15.11
CA TYR A 228 -7.51 -23.31 -15.59
C TYR A 228 -6.26 -24.04 -16.07
N GLU A 229 -5.54 -23.40 -16.99
CA GLU A 229 -4.15 -23.71 -17.30
C GLU A 229 -3.29 -22.53 -16.87
N GLU A 230 -2.15 -22.81 -16.23
CA GLU A 230 -1.19 -21.78 -15.83
C GLU A 230 -0.32 -21.31 -17.01
N LEU A 231 0.19 -20.08 -16.90
CA LEU A 231 1.09 -19.47 -17.88
C LEU A 231 2.55 -19.88 -17.63
N ASP A 232 3.35 -19.88 -18.68
CA ASP A 232 4.82 -19.77 -18.55
C ASP A 232 5.24 -18.39 -18.00
N ASP A 233 6.48 -18.27 -17.54
CA ASP A 233 6.99 -17.08 -16.85
C ASP A 233 6.99 -15.84 -17.74
N ALA A 234 7.36 -15.99 -19.01
CA ALA A 234 7.46 -14.86 -19.94
C ALA A 234 6.08 -14.27 -20.24
N THR A 235 5.08 -15.13 -20.46
CA THR A 235 3.71 -14.70 -20.74
C THR A 235 3.04 -14.14 -19.49
N LEU A 236 3.29 -14.72 -18.32
CA LEU A 236 2.82 -14.18 -17.04
C LEU A 236 3.38 -12.78 -16.80
N ALA A 237 4.70 -12.62 -16.90
CA ALA A 237 5.37 -11.31 -16.71
C ALA A 237 4.86 -10.27 -17.71
N LEU A 238 4.67 -10.64 -18.98
CA LEU A 238 4.09 -9.77 -19.99
C LEU A 238 2.69 -9.27 -19.59
N ARG A 239 1.83 -10.16 -19.08
CA ARG A 239 0.46 -9.79 -18.71
C ARG A 239 0.42 -8.93 -17.46
N VAL A 240 1.24 -9.24 -16.44
CA VAL A 240 1.38 -8.37 -15.25
C VAL A 240 1.91 -6.99 -15.63
N GLN A 241 2.87 -6.92 -16.56
CA GLN A 241 3.36 -5.64 -17.09
C GLN A 241 2.27 -4.87 -17.82
N ALA A 242 1.47 -5.54 -18.66
CA ALA A 242 0.43 -4.87 -19.44
C ALA A 242 -0.70 -4.32 -18.55
N THR A 243 -1.16 -5.09 -17.56
CA THR A 243 -2.21 -4.65 -16.63
C THR A 243 -1.72 -3.55 -15.69
N SER A 244 -0.51 -3.66 -15.12
CA SER A 244 0.05 -2.60 -14.28
C SER A 244 0.36 -1.32 -15.06
N GLU A 245 0.85 -1.41 -16.31
CA GLU A 245 1.07 -0.24 -17.16
C GLU A 245 -0.24 0.45 -17.51
N HIS A 246 -1.30 -0.33 -17.77
CA HIS A 246 -2.66 0.19 -17.95
C HIS A 246 -3.11 0.94 -16.70
N MET A 247 -3.17 0.26 -15.54
CA MET A 247 -3.69 0.81 -14.29
C MET A 247 -2.95 2.09 -13.86
N PHE A 248 -1.61 2.10 -13.92
CA PHE A 248 -0.85 3.21 -13.35
C PHE A 248 0.53 3.45 -13.97
N GLY A 249 1.14 2.45 -14.61
CA GLY A 249 2.55 2.54 -15.02
C GLY A 249 2.84 3.63 -16.05
N HIS A 250 1.83 4.04 -16.82
CA HIS A 250 1.93 5.16 -17.77
C HIS A 250 2.31 6.49 -17.08
N LEU A 251 1.97 6.68 -15.79
CA LEU A 251 2.25 7.92 -15.04
C LEU A 251 3.74 8.20 -14.86
N ARG A 252 4.60 7.18 -15.00
CA ARG A 252 6.06 7.34 -15.00
C ARG A 252 6.56 8.23 -16.13
N LYS A 253 5.75 8.42 -17.17
CA LYS A 253 6.07 9.22 -18.36
C LYS A 253 5.47 10.62 -18.29
N THR A 254 4.53 10.88 -17.39
CA THR A 254 3.74 12.12 -17.38
C THR A 254 4.19 13.13 -16.33
N GLN A 255 4.93 12.69 -15.29
CA GLN A 255 5.49 13.57 -14.28
C GLN A 255 6.95 13.20 -13.97
N GLU A 256 7.74 14.19 -13.53
CA GLU A 256 9.05 13.94 -12.90
C GLU A 256 8.92 13.33 -11.48
N GLY A 257 7.70 12.95 -11.07
CA GLY A 257 7.35 12.41 -9.76
C GLY A 257 7.50 10.88 -9.66
N ALA A 258 7.61 10.40 -8.42
CA ALA A 258 7.79 8.98 -8.13
C ALA A 258 6.45 8.20 -8.13
N LEU A 259 6.47 6.98 -8.68
CA LEU A 259 5.45 5.97 -8.40
C LEU A 259 5.99 5.00 -7.34
N VAL A 260 5.24 4.78 -6.27
CA VAL A 260 5.58 3.85 -5.19
C VAL A 260 4.44 2.88 -5.03
N MET A 261 4.64 1.56 -4.98
CA MET A 261 3.48 0.68 -4.74
C MET A 261 3.00 0.87 -3.31
N GLY A 262 1.76 1.32 -3.14
CA GLY A 262 1.15 1.57 -1.82
C GLY A 262 1.00 0.28 -1.04
N GLU A 263 0.57 -0.77 -1.73
CA GLU A 263 0.57 -2.15 -1.27
C GLU A 263 0.81 -3.10 -2.45
N PHE A 264 1.60 -4.14 -2.18
CA PHE A 264 1.69 -5.30 -3.05
C PHE A 264 1.94 -6.55 -2.22
N GLY A 265 1.54 -7.71 -2.73
CA GLY A 265 1.79 -8.99 -2.06
C GLY A 265 0.60 -9.93 -2.17
N GLY A 266 0.51 -10.82 -1.18
CA GLY A 266 -0.35 -11.99 -1.20
C GLY A 266 0.33 -13.16 -0.48
N LEU A 267 -0.18 -14.37 -0.72
CA LEU A 267 0.58 -15.58 -0.39
C LEU A 267 1.86 -15.64 -1.21
N TYR A 268 2.89 -16.23 -0.64
CA TYR A 268 4.14 -16.54 -1.32
C TYR A 268 4.52 -18.00 -1.07
N SER A 269 5.03 -18.34 0.12
CA SER A 269 5.51 -19.69 0.44
C SER A 269 4.39 -20.74 0.46
N GLN A 270 3.14 -20.32 0.66
CA GLN A 270 1.99 -21.22 0.69
C GLN A 270 1.33 -21.46 -0.68
N ASP A 271 1.88 -20.94 -1.78
CA ASP A 271 1.25 -21.05 -3.10
C ASP A 271 1.00 -22.51 -3.54
N LEU A 272 -0.27 -22.89 -3.69
CA LEU A 272 -0.70 -24.23 -4.11
C LEU A 272 -0.93 -24.34 -5.63
N HIS A 273 -0.69 -23.28 -6.40
CA HIS A 273 -0.68 -23.43 -7.86
C HIS A 273 0.48 -24.36 -8.27
N PRO A 274 0.24 -25.37 -9.12
CA PRO A 274 1.29 -26.29 -9.59
C PRO A 274 2.54 -25.61 -10.14
N MET A 275 2.39 -24.54 -10.94
CA MET A 275 3.51 -23.74 -11.47
C MET A 275 3.84 -22.52 -10.61
N LYS A 276 3.29 -22.41 -9.39
CA LYS A 276 3.55 -21.28 -8.48
C LYS A 276 3.19 -19.90 -9.06
N THR A 277 2.04 -19.82 -9.76
CA THR A 277 1.56 -18.57 -10.38
C THR A 277 1.46 -17.40 -9.39
N THR A 278 1.11 -17.64 -8.12
CA THR A 278 1.03 -16.58 -7.12
C THR A 278 2.41 -16.01 -6.79
N GLN A 279 3.41 -16.86 -6.57
CA GLN A 279 4.80 -16.42 -6.33
C GLN A 279 5.35 -15.65 -7.54
N ARG A 280 5.21 -16.22 -8.73
CA ARG A 280 5.74 -15.65 -9.96
C ARG A 280 5.08 -14.31 -10.33
N ALA A 281 3.80 -14.12 -10.01
CA ALA A 281 3.13 -12.84 -10.19
C ALA A 281 3.73 -11.74 -9.29
N THR A 282 4.04 -12.06 -8.03
CA THR A 282 4.75 -11.15 -7.13
C THR A 282 6.15 -10.81 -7.66
N GLU A 283 6.89 -11.80 -8.14
CA GLU A 283 8.23 -11.61 -8.71
C GLU A 283 8.19 -10.73 -9.98
N ALA A 284 7.22 -10.95 -10.87
CA ALA A 284 7.03 -10.11 -12.04
C ALA A 284 6.76 -8.64 -11.66
N LEU A 285 5.96 -8.39 -10.62
CA LEU A 285 5.72 -7.04 -10.12
C LEU A 285 6.98 -6.41 -9.50
N ILE A 286 7.82 -7.18 -8.82
CA ILE A 286 9.11 -6.68 -8.30
C ILE A 286 10.02 -6.21 -9.44
N GLU A 287 10.08 -6.96 -10.54
CA GLU A 287 10.83 -6.52 -11.72
C GLU A 287 10.25 -5.25 -12.35
N ILE A 288 8.94 -5.04 -12.29
CA ILE A 288 8.30 -3.80 -12.72
C ILE A 288 8.69 -2.63 -11.82
N MET A 289 8.64 -2.81 -10.49
CA MET A 289 9.03 -1.78 -9.51
C MET A 289 10.50 -1.34 -9.64
N LYS A 290 11.35 -2.14 -10.29
CA LYS A 290 12.75 -1.81 -10.57
C LYS A 290 12.96 -0.95 -11.81
N GLN A 291 11.93 -0.74 -12.62
CA GLN A 291 12.03 0.07 -13.83
C GLN A 291 12.11 1.57 -13.52
N PRO A 292 12.68 2.38 -14.43
CA PRO A 292 12.71 3.84 -14.27
C PRO A 292 11.31 4.43 -14.01
N GLY A 293 11.25 5.43 -13.13
CA GLY A 293 10.01 6.11 -12.70
C GLY A 293 9.34 5.50 -11.47
N TYR A 294 9.66 4.24 -11.12
CA TYR A 294 9.27 3.67 -9.83
C TYR A 294 10.32 3.98 -8.75
N ALA A 295 9.86 4.08 -7.50
CA ALA A 295 10.68 4.32 -6.32
C ALA A 295 10.51 3.23 -5.24
N GLY A 296 10.11 2.02 -5.65
CA GLY A 296 9.88 0.87 -4.78
C GLY A 296 8.42 0.67 -4.39
N GLY A 297 8.18 0.09 -3.21
CA GLY A 297 6.83 -0.19 -2.74
C GLY A 297 6.80 -0.78 -1.33
N TYR A 298 5.61 -0.88 -0.75
CA TYR A 298 5.38 -1.48 0.56
C TYR A 298 4.76 -2.87 0.42
N LEU A 299 5.46 -3.87 0.94
CA LEU A 299 4.95 -5.23 1.01
C LEU A 299 3.79 -5.30 2.00
N TRP A 300 2.66 -5.84 1.57
CA TRP A 300 1.57 -6.28 2.43
C TRP A 300 1.67 -7.80 2.66
N ALA A 301 2.13 -8.26 3.84
CA ALA A 301 2.55 -7.46 5.00
C ALA A 301 3.75 -8.06 5.76
N LEU A 302 4.34 -7.24 6.64
CA LEU A 302 5.25 -7.73 7.68
C LEU A 302 4.53 -8.74 8.58
N ASN A 303 3.28 -8.44 8.93
CA ASN A 303 2.46 -9.14 9.89
C ASN A 303 2.04 -10.53 9.36
N PRO A 304 2.23 -11.62 10.14
CA PRO A 304 1.82 -12.96 9.76
C PRO A 304 0.31 -13.14 9.66
N GLU A 305 -0.48 -12.31 10.35
CA GLU A 305 -1.95 -12.43 10.43
C GLU A 305 -2.68 -11.84 9.21
N SER A 306 -1.96 -11.38 8.19
CA SER A 306 -2.57 -10.91 6.95
C SER A 306 -3.28 -12.06 6.25
N ALA A 307 -4.59 -11.94 6.06
CA ALA A 307 -5.44 -13.01 5.55
C ALA A 307 -5.68 -12.91 4.04
N TYR A 308 -5.65 -14.05 3.37
CA TYR A 308 -5.86 -14.21 1.94
C TYR A 308 -6.98 -15.21 1.65
N GLN A 309 -7.72 -14.96 0.58
CA GLN A 309 -9.02 -15.60 0.35
C GLN A 309 -8.98 -16.73 -0.70
N PHE A 310 -7.87 -16.90 -1.42
CA PHE A 310 -7.79 -17.87 -2.51
C PHE A 310 -6.45 -18.61 -2.54
N ASN A 311 -6.50 -19.94 -2.67
CA ASN A 311 -5.30 -20.77 -2.85
C ASN A 311 -5.65 -22.21 -3.28
N PRO A 312 -5.40 -22.62 -4.54
CA PRO A 312 -5.08 -21.78 -5.70
C PRO A 312 -6.35 -21.08 -6.24
N SER A 313 -6.29 -20.53 -7.45
CA SER A 313 -7.36 -19.71 -8.06
C SER A 313 -8.76 -20.36 -8.12
N ASN A 314 -8.85 -21.69 -8.00
CA ASN A 314 -10.11 -22.45 -8.00
C ASN A 314 -10.70 -22.70 -6.61
N THR A 315 -10.02 -22.29 -5.53
CA THR A 315 -10.37 -22.68 -4.16
C THR A 315 -10.38 -21.47 -3.24
N ARG A 316 -11.51 -21.24 -2.58
CA ARG A 316 -11.62 -20.24 -1.51
C ARG A 316 -11.07 -20.81 -0.21
N VAL A 317 -10.26 -20.02 0.47
CA VAL A 317 -9.61 -20.39 1.73
C VAL A 317 -9.69 -19.23 2.72
N THR A 318 -9.33 -19.50 3.97
CA THR A 318 -8.93 -18.47 4.93
C THR A 318 -7.56 -18.88 5.42
N THR A 319 -6.53 -18.30 4.84
CA THR A 319 -5.15 -18.56 5.26
C THR A 319 -4.42 -17.25 5.50
N THR A 320 -3.40 -17.29 6.33
CA THR A 320 -2.63 -16.12 6.74
C THR A 320 -1.16 -16.30 6.35
N GLU A 321 -0.53 -15.25 5.85
CA GLU A 321 0.90 -15.24 5.58
C GLU A 321 1.45 -13.82 5.70
N GLY A 322 2.65 -13.70 6.25
CA GLY A 322 3.40 -12.45 6.26
C GLY A 322 4.87 -12.71 6.03
N LEU A 323 5.65 -11.63 6.08
CA LEU A 323 7.10 -11.72 6.06
C LEU A 323 7.64 -12.39 7.33
N LEU A 324 7.01 -12.15 8.47
CA LEU A 324 7.25 -12.92 9.70
C LEU A 324 6.31 -14.13 9.77
N ASP A 325 6.69 -15.13 10.57
CA ASP A 325 5.78 -16.23 10.92
C ASP A 325 4.91 -15.85 12.13
N GLU A 326 3.89 -16.67 12.43
CA GLU A 326 2.94 -16.44 13.53
C GLU A 326 3.60 -16.34 14.92
N THR A 327 4.85 -16.78 15.06
CA THR A 327 5.59 -16.63 16.32
C THR A 327 6.10 -15.20 16.53
N TRP A 328 6.12 -14.37 15.48
CA TRP A 328 6.79 -13.06 15.44
C TRP A 328 8.30 -13.10 15.71
N LEU A 329 8.89 -14.30 15.78
CA LEU A 329 10.30 -14.50 16.09
C LEU A 329 11.11 -14.99 14.88
N ASN A 330 10.47 -15.70 13.95
CA ASN A 330 11.14 -16.14 12.72
C ASN A 330 10.60 -15.42 11.50
N VAL A 331 11.41 -15.47 10.44
CA VAL A 331 11.07 -14.91 9.14
C VAL A 331 10.66 -16.02 8.20
N ASN A 332 9.68 -15.74 7.35
CA ASN A 332 9.38 -16.51 6.17
C ASN A 332 10.52 -16.34 5.16
N GLU A 333 11.56 -17.19 5.26
CA GLU A 333 12.80 -16.99 4.50
C GLU A 333 12.61 -16.96 2.97
N PRO A 334 11.78 -17.83 2.34
CA PRO A 334 11.54 -17.72 0.90
C PRO A 334 10.95 -16.37 0.53
N PHE A 335 9.99 -15.86 1.32
CA PHE A 335 9.36 -14.58 1.06
C PHE A 335 10.36 -13.41 1.23
N LEU A 336 11.17 -13.45 2.29
CA LEU A 336 12.24 -12.47 2.48
C LEU A 336 13.26 -12.47 1.33
N ARG A 337 13.66 -13.66 0.85
CA ARG A 337 14.57 -13.78 -0.30
C ARG A 337 13.97 -13.18 -1.57
N ALA A 338 12.68 -13.35 -1.80
CA ALA A 338 12.00 -12.73 -2.93
C ALA A 338 12.05 -11.19 -2.85
N MET A 339 11.80 -10.63 -1.66
CA MET A 339 11.85 -9.17 -1.44
C MET A 339 13.25 -8.60 -1.63
N ALA A 340 14.30 -9.38 -1.31
CA ALA A 340 15.68 -8.95 -1.50
C ALA A 340 16.03 -8.64 -2.98
N ALA A 341 15.23 -9.07 -3.96
CA ALA A 341 15.40 -8.64 -5.35
C ALA A 341 15.29 -7.10 -5.51
N MET A 342 14.50 -6.43 -4.66
CA MET A 342 14.40 -4.97 -4.61
C MET A 342 15.66 -4.28 -4.10
N ASP A 343 16.65 -5.00 -3.54
CA ASP A 343 17.94 -4.42 -3.14
C ASP A 343 18.72 -3.83 -4.32
N SER A 344 18.34 -4.21 -5.54
CA SER A 344 18.90 -3.70 -6.80
C SER A 344 18.26 -2.39 -7.28
N LEU A 345 17.28 -1.85 -6.55
CA LEU A 345 16.65 -0.56 -6.88
C LEU A 345 17.70 0.57 -6.95
N PRO A 346 17.64 1.43 -7.98
CA PRO A 346 18.55 2.56 -8.08
C PRO A 346 18.34 3.49 -6.88
N ASN A 347 19.46 3.98 -6.31
CA ASN A 347 19.47 4.89 -5.16
C ASN A 347 18.87 4.33 -3.86
N LEU A 348 18.70 3.01 -3.73
CA LEU A 348 18.29 2.40 -2.47
C LEU A 348 19.32 2.70 -1.37
N ARG A 349 18.88 3.42 -0.34
CA ARG A 349 19.70 3.84 0.80
C ARG A 349 18.83 4.06 2.02
N SER A 350 19.45 3.99 3.21
CA SER A 350 18.78 4.38 4.46
C SER A 350 18.29 5.83 4.39
N PHE A 351 17.17 6.13 5.05
CA PHE A 351 16.57 7.45 5.02
C PHE A 351 17.49 8.47 5.72
N PRO A 352 17.90 9.56 5.03
CA PRO A 352 18.89 10.49 5.57
C PRO A 352 18.31 11.27 6.74
N CYS A 353 19.05 11.35 7.85
CA CYS A 353 18.68 12.25 8.94
C CYS A 353 18.81 13.69 8.45
N PHE A 354 17.68 14.39 8.32
CA PHE A 354 17.69 15.82 8.08
C PHE A 354 17.96 16.51 9.41
N THR A 355 19.21 16.91 9.65
CA THR A 355 19.53 17.79 10.78
C THR A 355 18.67 19.06 10.68
N PRO A 356 18.08 19.54 11.79
CA PRO A 356 17.13 20.66 11.81
C PRO A 356 17.63 21.93 11.14
#